data_AF-A0A392R896-F1
#
_entry.id   AF-A0A392R896-F1
#
_cell.length_a   1.000
_cell.length_b   1.000
_cell.length_c   1.000
_cell.angle_alpha   90.00
_cell.angle_beta   90.00
_cell.angle_gamma   90.00
#
_symmetry.space_group_name_H-M   'P 1'
#
loop_
_entity.id
_entity.type
_entity.pdbx_description
1 polymer ?
#
loop_
_entity_poly.entity_id
_entity_poly.type
_entity_poly.pdbx_seq_one_letter_code
_entity_poly.pdbx_strand_id
1 'polypeptide(L)'
;IGVDLLNNPDLVATDPVISFKTAFWFWMTPQSPKPSCHDVITGGWNPSSADRAAGRLPGYGTVTNIINGGLECGRGQDSRVQDRIGFYKRYCDIFGVGYGDNLDCFSQRPFGSSLLLNTIATA
;
A
#
# COMPACT_ATOMS: atom_id res chain seq x y z
N ILE A 1 8.79 -8.35 15.22
CA ILE A 1 7.86 -8.43 16.38
C ILE A 1 8.35 -9.35 17.51
N GLY A 2 9.64 -9.73 17.54
CA GLY A 2 10.21 -10.55 18.63
C GLY A 2 9.81 -12.03 18.62
N VAL A 3 9.38 -12.56 17.47
CA VAL A 3 8.94 -13.96 17.30
C VAL A 3 9.66 -14.53 16.07
N ASP A 4 10.12 -15.78 16.15
CA ASP A 4 10.76 -16.49 15.03
C ASP A 4 9.72 -17.04 14.04
N LEU A 5 9.24 -16.15 13.17
CA LEU A 5 8.30 -16.50 12.10
C LEU A 5 8.98 -17.14 10.88
N LEU A 6 10.32 -17.17 10.82
CA LEU A 6 11.03 -17.82 9.72
C LEU A 6 10.93 -19.35 9.87
N ASN A 7 11.14 -19.85 11.08
CA ASN A 7 11.03 -21.28 11.37
C ASN A 7 9.61 -21.70 11.81
N ASN A 8 8.75 -20.75 12.23
CA ASN A 8 7.40 -21.03 12.72
C ASN A 8 6.34 -20.14 12.03
N PRO A 9 6.18 -20.20 10.70
CA PRO A 9 5.28 -19.30 9.96
C PRO A 9 3.80 -19.50 10.30
N ASP A 10 3.40 -20.72 10.67
CA ASP A 10 2.00 -21.04 11.00
C ASP A 10 1.46 -20.26 12.20
N LEU A 11 2.34 -19.68 13.03
CA LEU A 11 1.95 -18.77 14.10
C LEU A 11 1.16 -17.56 13.59
N VAL A 12 1.41 -17.11 12.35
CA VAL A 12 0.64 -16.01 11.72
C VAL A 12 -0.82 -16.40 11.49
N ALA A 13 -1.09 -17.70 11.27
CA ALA A 13 -2.43 -18.22 11.00
C ALA A 13 -3.11 -18.83 12.24
N THR A 14 -2.36 -19.16 13.29
CA THR A 14 -2.85 -19.91 14.46
C THR A 14 -2.88 -19.11 15.75
N ASP A 15 -2.04 -18.07 15.88
CA ASP A 15 -2.08 -17.17 17.03
C ASP A 15 -2.68 -15.81 16.62
N PRO A 16 -3.85 -15.43 17.17
CA PRO A 16 -4.55 -14.21 16.76
C PRO A 16 -3.77 -12.93 17.10
N VAL A 17 -3.02 -12.91 18.20
CA VAL A 17 -2.23 -11.72 18.60
C VAL A 17 -1.04 -11.56 17.66
N ILE A 18 -0.37 -12.65 17.29
CA ILE A 18 0.70 -12.64 16.30
C ILE A 18 0.16 -12.22 14.93
N SER A 19 -1.02 -12.72 14.54
CA SER A 19 -1.68 -12.36 13.27
C SER A 19 -1.91 -10.85 13.14
N PHE A 20 -2.47 -10.20 14.17
CA PHE A 20 -2.62 -8.74 14.15
C PHE A 20 -1.28 -8.01 14.22
N LYS A 21 -0.30 -8.50 15.00
CA LYS A 21 1.03 -7.90 15.09
C LYS A 21 1.76 -7.87 13.75
N THR A 22 1.64 -8.90 12.92
CA THR A 22 2.26 -8.90 11.59
C THR A 22 1.58 -7.90 10.64
N ALA A 23 0.26 -7.79 10.69
CA ALA A 23 -0.49 -6.79 9.92
C ALA A 23 -0.09 -5.35 10.31
N PHE A 24 -0.03 -5.05 11.62
CA PHE A 24 0.45 -3.75 12.10
C PHE A 24 1.92 -3.51 11.77
N TRP A 25 2.78 -4.53 11.91
CA TRP A 25 4.17 -4.41 11.50
C TRP A 25 4.29 -4.01 10.03
N PHE A 26 3.55 -4.67 9.13
CA PHE A 26 3.55 -4.30 7.71
C PHE A 26 3.05 -2.85 7.51
N TRP A 27 1.95 -2.48 8.17
CA TRP A 27 1.33 -1.16 8.05
C TRP A 27 2.26 0.00 8.49
N MET A 28 3.03 -0.23 9.56
CA MET A 28 3.90 0.77 10.19
C MET A 28 5.32 0.81 9.62
N THR A 29 5.76 -0.22 8.87
CA THR A 29 7.18 -0.35 8.47
C THR A 29 7.40 0.13 7.04
N PRO A 30 8.14 1.23 6.81
CA PRO A 30 8.52 1.64 5.46
C PRO A 30 9.46 0.61 4.82
N GLN A 31 9.35 0.42 3.51
CA GLN A 31 10.21 -0.46 2.73
C GLN A 31 10.63 0.25 1.45
N SER A 32 11.79 0.93 1.49
CA SER A 32 12.26 1.80 0.40
C SER A 32 12.15 1.10 -0.98
N PRO A 33 11.55 1.75 -1.99
CA PRO A 33 11.14 3.16 -2.04
C PRO A 33 9.75 3.47 -1.45
N LYS A 34 9.05 2.49 -0.89
CA LYS A 34 7.70 2.67 -0.33
C LYS A 34 7.77 3.34 1.05
N PRO A 35 6.96 4.39 1.32
CA PRO A 35 6.73 4.83 2.70
C PRO A 35 5.91 3.78 3.46
N SER A 36 5.72 3.97 4.76
CA SER A 36 4.76 3.17 5.51
C SER A 36 3.33 3.54 5.10
N CYS A 37 2.38 2.60 5.17
CA CYS A 37 0.96 2.92 4.97
C CYS A 37 0.48 3.93 6.00
N HIS A 38 1.01 3.83 7.23
CA HIS A 38 0.73 4.76 8.31
C HIS A 38 1.06 6.20 7.94
N ASP A 39 2.29 6.49 7.49
CA ASP A 39 2.69 7.85 7.13
C ASP A 39 1.86 8.43 5.99
N VAL A 40 1.39 7.58 5.05
CA VAL A 40 0.49 8.03 3.98
C VAL A 40 -0.85 8.49 4.54
N ILE A 41 -1.48 7.70 5.42
CA ILE A 41 -2.85 7.99 5.87
C ILE A 41 -2.89 9.07 6.97
N THR A 42 -1.82 9.26 7.74
CA THR A 42 -1.72 10.31 8.77
C THR A 42 -1.15 11.62 8.25
N GLY A 43 -0.73 11.68 6.98
CA GLY A 43 -0.11 12.86 6.37
C GLY A 43 1.37 13.05 6.73
N GLY A 44 2.01 12.05 7.33
CA GLY A 44 3.46 12.06 7.62
C GLY A 44 4.36 11.89 6.40
N TRP A 45 3.82 11.39 5.27
CA TRP A 45 4.56 11.22 4.02
C TRP A 45 4.37 12.40 3.06
N ASN A 46 5.47 13.04 2.68
CA ASN A 46 5.51 13.99 1.57
C ASN A 46 6.04 13.30 0.30
N PRO A 47 5.24 13.20 -0.79
CA PRO A 47 5.69 12.56 -2.02
C PRO A 47 6.96 13.22 -2.57
N SER A 48 7.85 12.42 -3.16
CA SER A 48 8.98 12.95 -3.94
C SER A 48 8.51 13.52 -5.29
N SER A 49 9.42 14.17 -6.03
CA SER A 49 9.16 14.52 -7.44
C SER A 49 8.86 13.28 -8.29
N ALA A 50 9.56 12.16 -8.04
CA ALA A 50 9.35 10.90 -8.74
C ALA A 50 7.98 10.28 -8.41
N ASP A 51 7.49 10.43 -7.17
CA ASP A 51 6.15 9.99 -6.78
C ASP A 51 5.06 10.81 -7.47
N ARG A 52 5.19 12.13 -7.44
CA ARG A 52 4.28 13.03 -8.17
C ARG A 52 4.24 12.72 -9.67
N ALA A 53 5.40 12.53 -10.30
CA ALA A 53 5.49 12.17 -11.72
C ALA A 53 4.88 10.79 -12.02
N ALA A 54 4.86 9.89 -11.03
CA ALA A 54 4.23 8.58 -11.12
C ALA A 54 2.74 8.59 -10.75
N GLY A 55 2.15 9.75 -10.46
CA GLY A 55 0.77 9.89 -10.01
C GLY A 55 0.51 9.44 -8.57
N ARG A 56 1.56 9.12 -7.80
CA ARG A 56 1.43 8.69 -6.40
C ARG A 56 1.29 9.91 -5.49
N LEU A 57 0.07 10.16 -5.03
CA LEU A 57 -0.31 11.27 -4.16
C LEU A 57 -0.87 10.73 -2.82
N PRO A 58 -0.87 11.50 -1.72
CA PRO A 58 -1.41 11.04 -0.46
C PRO A 58 -2.88 10.61 -0.60
N GLY A 59 -3.20 9.42 -0.09
CA GLY A 59 -4.55 8.84 -0.16
C GLY A 59 -4.55 7.32 -0.16
N TYR A 60 -5.76 6.75 -0.05
CA TYR A 60 -5.97 5.30 0.07
C TYR A 60 -5.50 4.50 -1.16
N GLY A 61 -5.47 5.15 -2.33
CA GLY A 61 -4.91 4.57 -3.54
C GLY A 61 -3.42 4.28 -3.41
N THR A 62 -2.64 5.19 -2.83
CA THR A 62 -1.20 4.93 -2.61
C THR A 62 -0.97 3.87 -1.53
N VAL A 63 -1.84 3.76 -0.52
CA VAL A 63 -1.83 2.61 0.41
C VAL A 63 -2.03 1.29 -0.36
N THR A 64 -2.98 1.24 -1.28
CA THR A 64 -3.18 0.06 -2.16
C THR A 64 -1.94 -0.25 -3.00
N ASN A 65 -1.28 0.80 -3.52
CA ASN A 65 -0.04 0.67 -4.28
C ASN A 65 1.12 0.09 -3.44
N ILE A 66 1.23 0.50 -2.17
CA ILE A 66 2.23 -0.06 -1.23
C ILE A 66 1.98 -1.56 -1.01
N ILE A 67 0.72 -1.95 -0.78
CA ILE A 67 0.31 -3.33 -0.48
C ILE A 67 0.53 -4.25 -1.68
N ASN A 68 0.01 -3.90 -2.87
CA ASN A 68 0.06 -4.80 -4.02
C ASN A 68 0.06 -4.09 -5.39
N GLY A 69 0.67 -2.90 -5.46
CA GLY A 69 0.60 -2.08 -6.67
C GLY A 69 1.17 -2.73 -7.92
N GLY A 70 2.16 -3.62 -7.79
CA GLY A 70 2.74 -4.36 -8.92
C GLY A 70 1.73 -5.24 -9.68
N LEU A 71 0.59 -5.56 -9.06
CA LEU A 71 -0.49 -6.35 -9.67
C LEU A 71 -1.78 -5.55 -9.87
N GLU A 72 -2.02 -4.51 -9.07
CA GLU A 72 -3.33 -3.84 -8.97
C GLU A 72 -3.34 -2.40 -9.52
N CYS A 73 -2.18 -1.75 -9.61
CA CYS A 73 -2.12 -0.32 -9.94
C CYS A 73 -1.54 -0.06 -11.34
N GLY A 74 -1.80 1.14 -11.88
CA GLY A 74 -1.19 1.66 -13.11
C GLY A 74 -1.63 0.96 -14.40
N ARG A 75 -2.78 0.27 -14.37
CA ARG A 75 -3.30 -0.55 -15.47
C ARG A 75 -4.78 -0.30 -15.77
N GLY A 76 -5.31 0.85 -15.34
CA GLY A 76 -6.73 1.18 -15.44
C GLY A 76 -7.54 0.60 -14.30
N GLN A 77 -8.86 0.50 -14.49
CA GLN A 77 -9.78 0.00 -13.48
C GLN A 77 -9.49 -1.46 -13.13
N ASP A 78 -9.56 -1.76 -11.84
CA ASP A 78 -9.28 -3.08 -11.29
C ASP A 78 -10.28 -3.41 -10.18
N SER A 79 -10.95 -4.56 -10.28
CA SER A 79 -11.99 -4.96 -9.34
C SER A 79 -11.45 -5.19 -7.92
N ARG A 80 -10.17 -5.56 -7.77
CA ARG A 80 -9.53 -5.76 -6.46
C ARG A 80 -9.32 -4.43 -5.75
N VAL A 81 -8.92 -3.40 -6.49
CA VAL A 81 -8.81 -2.03 -5.97
C VAL A 81 -10.19 -1.49 -5.60
N GLN A 82 -11.21 -1.74 -6.43
CA GLN A 82 -12.59 -1.36 -6.12
C GLN A 82 -13.11 -2.03 -4.85
N ASP A 83 -12.83 -3.32 -4.64
CA ASP A 83 -13.19 -4.04 -3.42
C ASP A 83 -12.55 -3.43 -2.16
N ARG A 84 -11.25 -3.12 -2.22
CA ARG A 84 -10.54 -2.39 -1.15
C ARG A 84 -11.20 -1.06 -0.83
N ILE A 85 -11.54 -0.27 -1.86
CA ILE A 85 -12.23 1.02 -1.71
C ILE A 85 -13.62 0.82 -1.11
N GLY A 86 -14.33 -0.26 -1.47
CA GLY A 86 -15.64 -0.59 -0.92
C GLY A 86 -15.61 -0.78 0.60
N PHE A 87 -14.67 -1.57 1.11
CA PHE A 87 -14.48 -1.73 2.55
C PHE A 87 -14.06 -0.42 3.23
N TYR A 88 -13.15 0.32 2.63
CA TYR A 88 -12.69 1.61 3.18
C TYR A 88 -13.86 2.60 3.34
N LYS A 89 -14.68 2.78 2.30
CA LYS A 89 -15.86 3.65 2.34
C LYS A 89 -16.85 3.21 3.41
N ARG A 90 -17.18 1.91 3.45
CA ARG A 90 -18.08 1.35 4.48
C ARG A 90 -17.60 1.67 5.90
N TYR A 91 -16.31 1.52 6.17
CA TYR A 91 -15.78 1.81 7.51
C TYR A 91 -15.73 3.31 7.81
N CYS A 92 -15.35 4.15 6.84
CA CYS A 92 -15.46 5.60 6.98
C CYS A 92 -16.88 6.05 7.32
N ASP A 93 -17.90 5.49 6.65
CA ASP A 93 -19.30 5.77 6.92
C ASP A 93 -19.71 5.39 8.34
N ILE A 94 -19.31 4.19 8.80
CA ILE A 94 -19.56 3.74 10.17
C ILE A 94 -18.92 4.67 11.21
N PHE A 95 -17.72 5.19 10.91
CA PHE A 95 -17.01 6.11 11.80
C PHE A 95 -17.41 7.58 11.65
N GLY A 96 -18.24 7.93 10.67
CA GLY A 96 -18.66 9.32 10.42
C GLY A 96 -17.52 10.23 9.95
N VAL A 97 -16.53 9.69 9.22
CA VAL A 97 -15.38 10.45 8.70
C VAL A 97 -15.39 10.49 7.17
N GLY A 98 -14.83 11.55 6.60
CA GLY A 98 -14.68 11.65 5.14
C GLY A 98 -13.69 10.61 4.59
N TYR A 99 -13.88 10.22 3.32
CA TYR A 99 -12.98 9.26 2.65
C TYR A 99 -11.61 9.86 2.30
N GLY A 100 -11.55 11.18 2.10
CA GLY A 100 -10.42 11.85 1.47
C GLY A 100 -10.39 11.66 -0.05
N ASP A 101 -9.37 12.21 -0.68
CA ASP A 101 -9.13 12.13 -2.12
C ASP A 101 -8.18 10.96 -2.48
N ASN A 102 -7.92 10.77 -3.78
CA ASN A 102 -6.96 9.79 -4.30
C ASN A 102 -7.22 8.35 -3.79
N LEU A 103 -8.48 7.91 -3.85
CA LEU A 103 -8.90 6.61 -3.32
C LEU A 103 -8.42 5.42 -4.15
N ASP A 104 -8.22 5.60 -5.44
CA ASP A 104 -7.74 4.55 -6.35
C ASP A 104 -6.28 4.74 -6.76
N CYS A 105 -5.73 3.67 -7.33
CA CYS A 105 -4.40 3.67 -7.92
C CYS A 105 -4.40 3.29 -9.41
N PHE A 106 -5.51 3.48 -10.11
CA PHE A 106 -5.70 3.00 -11.48
C PHE A 106 -4.66 3.56 -12.46
N SER A 107 -4.29 4.83 -12.27
CA SER A 107 -3.28 5.55 -13.06
C SER A 107 -1.92 5.69 -12.37
N GLN A 108 -1.78 5.21 -11.12
CA GLN A 108 -0.52 5.33 -10.39
C GLN A 108 0.49 4.29 -10.87
N ARG A 109 1.69 4.72 -11.27
CA ARG A 109 2.77 3.75 -11.56
C ARG A 109 3.15 3.01 -10.27
N PRO A 110 3.27 1.67 -10.29
CA PRO A 110 3.61 0.92 -9.09
C PRO A 110 4.98 1.32 -8.52
N PHE A 111 5.12 1.26 -7.19
CA PHE A 111 6.45 1.33 -6.58
C PHE A 111 7.34 0.18 -7.07
N GLY A 112 8.60 0.46 -7.40
CA GLY A 112 9.57 -0.55 -7.86
C GLY A 112 9.55 -0.84 -9.37
N SER A 113 8.58 -0.35 -10.14
CA SER A 113 8.54 -0.54 -11.60
C SER A 113 9.67 0.19 -12.37
N SER A 114 10.43 1.08 -11.72
CA SER A 114 11.57 1.77 -12.34
C SER A 114 12.80 0.87 -12.55
N LEU A 115 12.88 -0.29 -11.87
CA LEU A 115 13.99 -1.23 -12.05
C LEU A 115 13.94 -1.97 -13.39
N LEU A 116 12.79 -2.03 -14.07
CA LEU A 116 12.66 -2.71 -15.36
C LEU A 116 12.99 -1.82 -16.57
N LEU A 117 12.87 -0.49 -16.45
CA LEU A 117 13.18 0.42 -17.57
C LEU A 117 14.67 0.70 -17.72
N ASN A 118 15.45 0.67 -16.64
CA ASN A 118 16.89 0.91 -16.70
C ASN A 118 17.70 -0.27 -17.25
N THR A 119 17.18 -1.49 -17.19
CA THR A 119 17.87 -2.69 -17.71
C THR A 119 17.66 -2.89 -19.21
N ILE A 120 16.60 -2.31 -19.79
CA ILE A 120 16.28 -2.42 -21.22
C ILE A 120 16.87 -1.22 -21.99
N ALA A 121 17.09 -0.09 -21.34
CA ALA A 121 17.68 1.10 -21.98
C ALA A 121 19.22 1.04 -22.15
N THR A 122 19.88 -0.04 -21.71
CA THR A 122 21.34 -0.23 -21.82
C THR A 122 21.74 -1.53 -22.54
N ALA A 123 20.84 -2.12 -23.33
CA ALA A 123 21.14 -3.28 -24.19
C ALA A 123 21.10 -2.90 -25.67
#